data_AF-A0A2V5NWD1-F1
#
_entry.id   AF-A0A2V5NWD1-F1
#
_cell.length_a   1.000
_cell.length_b   1.000
_cell.length_c   1.000
_cell.angle_alpha   90.00
_cell.angle_beta   90.00
_cell.angle_gamma   90.00
#
_symmetry.space_group_name_H-M   'P 1'
#
loop_
_entity.id
_entity.type
_entity.pdbx_description
1 polymer ?
#
loop_
_entity_poly.entity_id
_entity_poly.type
_entity_poly.pdbx_seq_one_letter_code
_entity_poly.pdbx_strand_id
1 'polypeptide(L)'
;MTPFLRKILGLNWLLLAFMLALAIFGVIAIYSATYMREDPVAAEFWRKQANWVAVGFFAFIATSLIDYKWVRWGALPMYLAGLGFLILTKFMGQKVYGAR
;
A
#
# COMPACT_ATOMS: atom_id res chain seq x y z
N MET A 1 21.26 -7.31 22.24
CA MET A 1 20.50 -6.78 21.09
C MET A 1 19.03 -6.73 21.45
N THR A 2 18.38 -5.57 21.35
CA THR A 2 16.96 -5.43 21.70
C THR A 2 16.10 -6.28 20.76
N PRO A 3 14.95 -6.82 21.23
CA PRO A 3 14.09 -7.70 20.42
C PRO A 3 13.58 -7.03 19.13
N PHE A 4 13.45 -5.70 19.13
CA PHE A 4 13.11 -4.90 17.95
C PHE A 4 14.17 -4.92 16.86
N LEU A 5 15.45 -4.72 17.23
CA LEU A 5 16.55 -4.71 16.27
C LEU A 5 16.70 -6.07 15.57
N ARG A 6 16.47 -7.18 16.29
CA ARG A 6 16.47 -8.53 15.70
C ARG A 6 15.34 -8.74 14.69
N LYS A 7 14.14 -8.21 14.93
CA LYS A 7 13.02 -8.30 13.97
C LYS A 7 13.31 -7.54 12.67
N ILE A 8 13.87 -6.33 12.77
CA ILE A 8 14.20 -5.53 11.59
C ILE A 8 15.38 -6.13 10.83
N LEU A 9 16.43 -6.55 11.53
CA LEU A 9 17.61 -7.18 10.91
C LEU A 9 17.33 -8.58 10.35
N GLY A 10 16.28 -9.25 10.82
CA GLY A 10 15.80 -10.53 10.29
C GLY A 10 14.94 -10.42 9.02
N LEU A 11 14.64 -9.21 8.55
CA LEU A 11 13.94 -9.02 7.27
C LEU A 11 14.85 -9.41 6.10
N ASN A 12 14.24 -9.89 5.01
CA ASN A 12 14.97 -10.11 3.77
C ASN A 12 15.25 -8.75 3.10
N TRP A 13 16.44 -8.22 3.38
CA TRP A 13 16.90 -6.91 2.88
C TRP A 13 16.95 -6.82 1.35
N LEU A 14 17.22 -7.93 0.67
CA LEU A 14 17.22 -7.99 -0.79
C LEU A 14 15.80 -7.78 -1.33
N LEU A 15 14.82 -8.47 -0.73
CA LEU A 15 13.41 -8.34 -1.11
C LEU A 15 12.86 -6.94 -0.78
N LEU A 16 13.27 -6.37 0.35
CA LEU A 16 12.94 -4.98 0.70
C LEU A 16 13.50 -3.99 -0.32
N ALA A 17 14.76 -4.17 -0.75
CA ALA A 17 15.39 -3.33 -1.75
C ALA A 17 14.67 -3.39 -3.10
N PHE A 18 14.33 -4.58 -3.58
CA PHE A 18 13.56 -4.73 -4.83
C PHE A 18 12.17 -4.10 -4.74
N MET A 19 11.48 -4.27 -3.61
CA MET A 19 10.17 -3.65 -3.38
C MET A 19 10.26 -2.12 -3.43
N LEU A 20 11.25 -1.52 -2.77
CA LEU A 20 11.46 -0.07 -2.81
C LEU A 20 11.85 0.42 -4.21
N ALA A 21 12.70 -0.32 -4.93
CA ALA A 21 13.08 0.01 -6.30
C ALA A 21 11.86 0.03 -7.23
N LEU A 22 10.97 -0.97 -7.12
CA LEU A 22 9.72 -1.02 -7.88
C LEU A 22 8.77 0.14 -7.51
N ALA A 23 8.68 0.51 -6.23
CA ALA A 23 7.85 1.63 -5.79
C ALA A 23 8.35 2.97 -6.35
N ILE A 24 9.67 3.22 -6.29
CA ILE A 24 10.30 4.42 -6.86
C ILE A 24 10.11 4.44 -8.38
N PHE A 25 10.34 3.31 -9.04
CA PHE A 25 10.10 3.18 -10.48
C PHE A 25 8.64 3.51 -10.85
N GLY A 26 7.66 3.06 -10.05
CA GLY A 26 6.25 3.41 -10.25
C GLY A 26 5.98 4.91 -10.17
N VAL A 27 6.59 5.62 -9.22
CA VAL A 27 6.47 7.09 -9.12
C VAL A 27 7.06 7.77 -10.37
N ILE A 28 8.24 7.32 -10.82
CA ILE A 28 8.89 7.83 -12.04
C ILE A 28 8.03 7.56 -13.27
N ALA A 29 7.43 6.38 -13.37
CA ALA A 29 6.56 6.01 -14.49
C ALA A 29 5.31 6.90 -14.54
N ILE A 30 4.69 7.21 -13.40
CA ILE A 30 3.56 8.14 -13.35
C ILE A 30 4.00 9.54 -13.75
N TYR A 31 5.12 10.02 -13.20
CA TYR A 31 5.67 11.32 -13.60
C TYR A 31 5.88 11.40 -15.12
N SER A 32 6.50 10.37 -15.71
CA SER A 32 6.74 10.28 -17.15
C SER A 32 5.44 10.29 -17.96
N ALA A 33 4.40 9.59 -17.50
CA ALA A 33 3.10 9.55 -18.17
C ALA A 33 2.31 10.86 -18.05
N THR A 34 2.51 11.63 -16.97
CA THR A 34 1.78 12.88 -16.71
C THR A 34 2.50 14.12 -17.17
N TYR A 35 3.81 14.06 -17.41
CA TYR A 35 4.64 15.23 -17.75
C TYR A 35 4.19 15.97 -19.02
N MET A 36 3.65 15.25 -20.00
CA MET A 36 3.16 15.82 -21.27
C MET A 36 1.74 16.41 -21.18
N ARG A 37 1.05 16.30 -20.03
CA ARG A 37 -0.30 16.83 -19.87
C ARG A 37 -0.24 18.28 -19.38
N GLU A 38 -0.87 19.18 -20.10
CA GLU A 38 -1.01 20.60 -19.72
C GLU A 38 -1.99 20.82 -18.56
N ASP A 39 -2.77 19.78 -18.19
CA ASP A 39 -3.72 19.84 -17.08
C ASP A 39 -2.99 19.89 -15.72
N PRO A 40 -3.14 20.98 -14.93
CA PRO A 40 -2.49 21.12 -13.63
C PRO A 40 -2.82 19.98 -12.67
N VAL A 41 -4.00 19.37 -12.78
CA VAL A 41 -4.43 18.25 -11.92
C VAL A 41 -3.64 16.98 -12.23
N ALA A 42 -3.32 16.73 -13.50
CA ALA A 42 -2.54 15.58 -13.90
C ALA A 42 -1.08 15.67 -13.43
N ALA A 43 -0.52 16.88 -13.39
CA ALA A 43 0.82 17.14 -12.89
C ALA A 43 0.97 16.85 -11.38
N GLU A 44 -0.13 16.81 -10.61
CA GLU A 44 -0.09 16.45 -9.18
C GLU A 44 -0.12 14.95 -8.90
N PHE A 45 -0.44 14.11 -9.89
CA PHE A 45 -0.62 12.66 -9.65
C PHE A 45 0.65 11.96 -9.20
N TRP A 46 1.84 12.37 -9.66
CA TRP A 46 3.09 11.79 -9.18
C TRP A 46 3.33 12.12 -7.69
N ARG A 47 2.94 13.33 -7.23
CA ARG A 47 3.02 13.70 -5.80
C ARG A 47 2.08 12.84 -4.97
N LYS A 48 0.86 12.62 -5.46
CA LYS A 48 -0.10 11.70 -4.81
C LYS A 48 0.47 10.28 -4.74
N GLN A 49 1.07 9.77 -5.82
CA GLN A 49 1.71 8.46 -5.81
C GLN A 49 2.84 8.38 -4.78
N ALA A 50 3.72 9.39 -4.74
CA ALA A 50 4.80 9.43 -3.76
C ALA A 50 4.29 9.43 -2.31
N ASN A 51 3.23 10.20 -2.03
CA ASN A 51 2.58 10.19 -0.72
C ASN A 51 1.99 8.81 -0.38
N TRP A 52 1.33 8.15 -1.35
CA TRP A 52 0.78 6.80 -1.15
C TRP A 52 1.88 5.75 -0.93
N VAL A 53 3.01 5.86 -1.62
CA VAL A 53 4.19 5.00 -1.37
C VAL A 53 4.71 5.22 0.05
N ALA A 54 4.81 6.47 0.51
CA ALA A 54 5.24 6.76 1.88
C ALA A 54 4.28 6.17 2.92
N VAL A 55 2.96 6.37 2.76
CA VAL A 55 1.94 5.79 3.65
C VAL A 55 2.00 4.26 3.63
N GLY A 56 2.13 3.65 2.45
CA GLY A 56 2.29 2.21 2.30
C GLY A 56 3.55 1.67 2.97
N PHE A 57 4.66 2.40 2.92
CA PHE A 57 5.90 2.04 3.60
C PHE A 57 5.75 2.07 5.13
N PHE A 58 5.08 3.08 5.68
CA PHE A 58 4.76 3.11 7.11
C PHE A 58 3.84 1.95 7.52
N ALA A 59 2.81 1.67 6.72
CA ALA A 59 1.92 0.53 6.95
C ALA A 59 2.67 -0.81 6.89
N PHE A 60 3.63 -0.96 5.98
CA PHE A 60 4.52 -2.12 5.90
C PHE A 60 5.36 -2.30 7.17
N ILE A 61 6.02 -1.23 7.65
CA ILE A 61 6.81 -1.29 8.88
C ILE A 61 5.91 -1.67 10.06
N ALA A 62 4.77 -1.00 10.24
CA ALA A 62 3.83 -1.29 11.32
C ALA A 62 3.38 -2.76 11.29
N THR A 63 3.03 -3.27 10.11
CA THR A 63 2.59 -4.67 9.93
C THR A 63 3.72 -5.66 10.18
N SER A 64 4.95 -5.37 9.74
CA SER A 64 6.12 -6.24 9.95
C SER A 64 6.49 -6.42 11.44
N LEU A 65 6.10 -5.47 12.29
CA LEU A 65 6.35 -5.52 13.72
C LEU A 65 5.32 -6.39 14.47
N ILE A 66 4.15 -6.64 13.86
CA ILE A 66 3.09 -7.48 14.43
C ILE A 66 3.57 -8.93 14.51
N ASP A 67 3.31 -9.58 15.64
CA ASP A 67 3.61 -11.00 15.80
C ASP A 67 2.64 -11.86 14.96
N TYR A 68 3.19 -12.86 14.27
CA TYR A 68 2.44 -13.78 13.43
C TYR A 68 1.26 -14.47 14.15
N LYS A 69 1.34 -14.66 15.48
CA LYS A 69 0.22 -15.19 16.27
C LYS A 69 -1.02 -14.32 16.16
N TRP A 70 -0.88 -12.99 16.22
CA TRP A 70 -2.00 -12.06 16.10
C TRP A 70 -2.59 -12.07 14.69
N VAL A 71 -1.74 -12.25 13.66
CA VAL A 71 -2.20 -12.38 12.27
C VAL A 71 -3.11 -13.59 12.11
N ARG A 72 -2.78 -14.72 12.74
CA ARG A 72 -3.61 -15.94 12.70
C ARG A 72 -5.00 -15.72 13.31
N TRP A 73 -5.08 -15.04 14.44
CA TRP A 73 -6.37 -14.74 15.09
C TRP A 73 -7.15 -13.66 14.35
N GLY A 74 -6.46 -12.67 13.78
CA GLY A 74 -7.06 -11.61 12.97
C GLY A 74 -7.55 -12.06 11.60
N ALA A 75 -7.06 -13.18 11.07
CA ALA A 75 -7.39 -13.65 9.73
C ALA A 75 -8.90 -13.84 9.51
N LEU A 76 -9.60 -14.49 10.46
CA LEU A 76 -11.03 -14.73 10.34
C LEU A 76 -11.86 -13.43 10.44
N PRO A 77 -11.66 -12.55 11.44
CA PRO A 77 -12.30 -11.23 11.46
C PRO A 77 -12.02 -10.39 10.21
N MET A 78 -10.78 -10.35 9.73
CA MET A 78 -10.41 -9.57 8.55
C MET A 78 -11.09 -10.09 7.29
N TYR A 79 -11.20 -11.42 7.16
CA TYR A 79 -11.89 -12.06 6.04
C TYR A 79 -13.38 -11.75 6.04
N LEU A 80 -14.05 -11.89 7.20
CA LEU A 80 -15.47 -11.57 7.33
C LEU A 80 -15.73 -10.07 7.11
N ALA A 81 -14.86 -9.19 7.60
CA ALA A 81 -14.92 -7.76 7.33
C ALA A 81 -14.76 -7.47 5.83
N GLY A 82 -13.82 -8.13 5.16
CA GLY A 82 -13.63 -8.02 3.71
C GLY A 82 -14.89 -8.44 2.93
N LEU A 83 -15.52 -9.55 3.33
CA LEU A 83 -16.78 -10.01 2.74
C LEU A 83 -17.91 -8.99 2.98
N GLY A 84 -17.98 -8.45 4.20
CA GLY A 84 -18.94 -7.41 4.56
C GLY A 84 -18.76 -6.14 3.73
N PHE A 85 -17.52 -5.66 3.58
CA PHE A 85 -17.23 -4.49 2.74
C PHE A 85 -17.55 -4.75 1.27
N LEU A 86 -17.27 -5.95 0.74
CA LEU A 86 -17.61 -6.32 -0.63
C LEU A 86 -19.13 -6.29 -0.88
N ILE A 87 -19.93 -6.73 0.10
CA ILE A 87 -21.39 -6.63 0.02
C ILE A 87 -21.81 -5.15 0.13
N LEU A 88 -21.19 -4.39 1.03
CA LEU A 88 -21.51 -2.99 1.27
C LEU A 88 -21.27 -2.10 0.04
N THR A 89 -20.22 -2.36 -0.77
CA THR A 89 -19.94 -1.56 -1.96
C THR A 89 -21.11 -1.57 -2.95
N LYS A 90 -21.88 -2.67 -3.06
CA LYS A 90 -23.06 -2.72 -3.91
C LYS A 90 -24.14 -1.71 -3.53
N PHE A 91 -24.23 -1.39 -2.25
CA PHE A 91 -25.25 -0.50 -1.70
C PHE A 91 -24.75 0.95 -1.54
N MET A 92 -23.51 1.15 -1.08
CA MET A 92 -22.96 2.46 -0.73
C MET A 92 -21.70 2.86 -1.53
N GLY A 93 -21.34 2.12 -2.58
CA GLY A 93 -20.17 2.40 -3.43
C GLY A 93 -20.40 3.54 -4.44
N GLN A 94 -19.34 4.30 -4.71
CA GLN A 94 -19.35 5.28 -5.80
C GLN A 94 -19.16 4.57 -7.14
N LYS A 95 -20.02 4.90 -8.12
CA LYS A 95 -19.86 4.39 -9.48
C LYS A 95 -18.64 5.02 -10.15
N VAL A 96 -17.66 4.21 -10.51
CA VAL A 96 -16.50 4.63 -11.29
C VAL A 96 -16.34 3.63 -12.45
N TYR A 97 -16.22 4.13 -13.69
CA TYR A 97 -16.14 3.30 -14.90
C TYR A 97 -17.28 2.27 -15.09
N GLY A 98 -18.47 2.53 -14.55
CA GLY A 98 -19.65 1.68 -14.71
C GLY A 98 -19.82 0.55 -13.69
N ALA A 99 -18.83 0.32 -12.82
CA ALA A 99 -18.90 -0.60 -11.69
C ALA A 99 -19.11 0.14 -10.35
N ARG A 100 -19.74 -0.52 -9.38
CA ARG A 100 -19.97 -0.05 -7.99
C ARG A 100 -19.11 -0.82 -7.01
#